data_AF-A0A2X3U799-F1
#
_entry.id   AF-A0A2X3U799-F1
#
_cell.length_a   1.000
_cell.length_b   1.000
_cell.length_c   1.000
_cell.angle_alpha   90.00
_cell.angle_beta   90.00
_cell.angle_gamma   90.00
#
_symmetry.space_group_name_H-M   'P 1'
#
loop_
_entity.id
_entity.type
_entity.pdbx_description
1 polymer ?
#
loop_
_entity_poly.entity_id
_entity_poly.type
_entity_poly.pdbx_seq_one_letter_code
_entity_poly.pdbx_strand_id
1 'polypeptide(L)' 'MSYVLKAFVDKETGKVYYIGDTYTGNRVEELIDLGYVQGEKQKRKTKKVTK' A
#
# COMPACT_ATOMS: atom_id res chain seq x y z
N MET A 1 -2.79 6.86 6.59
CA MET A 1 -3.87 5.94 6.16
C MET A 1 -3.51 5.46 4.78
N SER A 2 -3.51 4.15 4.51
CA SER A 2 -3.02 3.63 3.23
C SER A 2 -4.15 3.01 2.41
N TYR A 3 -4.18 3.30 1.12
CA TYR A 3 -5.14 2.70 0.21
C TYR A 3 -4.65 1.36 -0.30
N VAL A 4 -5.48 0.33 -0.25
CA VAL A 4 -5.13 -1.00 -0.73
C VAL A 4 -5.13 -0.98 -2.26
N LEU A 5 -3.98 -1.30 -2.85
CA LEU A 5 -3.76 -1.40 -4.29
C LEU A 5 -3.96 -2.83 -4.80
N LYS A 6 -3.76 -3.82 -3.94
CA LYS A 6 -3.91 -5.24 -4.26
C LYS A 6 -4.48 -5.97 -3.06
N ALA A 7 -5.43 -6.88 -3.31
CA ALA A 7 -6.07 -7.61 -2.21
C ALA A 7 -5.04 -8.45 -1.43
N PHE A 8 -5.10 -8.38 -0.10
CA PHE A 8 -4.24 -9.16 0.79
C PHE A 8 -4.99 -9.57 2.05
N VAL A 9 -4.49 -10.61 2.70
CA VAL A 9 -4.96 -11.03 4.01
C VAL A 9 -3.98 -10.52 5.05
N ASP A 10 -4.49 -9.72 5.98
CA ASP A 10 -3.71 -9.26 7.11
C ASP A 10 -3.42 -10.43 8.06
N LYS A 11 -2.14 -10.66 8.37
CA LYS A 11 -1.72 -11.80 9.20
C LYS A 11 -2.00 -11.59 10.69
N GLU A 12 -2.19 -10.35 11.14
CA GLU A 12 -2.43 -10.05 12.56
C GLU A 12 -3.91 -10.20 12.91
N THR A 13 -4.79 -9.75 12.01
CA THR A 13 -6.23 -9.72 12.21
C THR A 13 -6.98 -10.81 11.45
N GLY A 14 -6.34 -11.46 10.47
CA GLY A 14 -6.98 -12.42 9.58
C GLY A 14 -7.97 -11.79 8.59
N LYS A 15 -8.07 -10.46 8.54
CA LYS A 15 -9.01 -9.75 7.66
C LYS A 15 -8.49 -9.68 6.24
N VAL A 16 -9.40 -9.89 5.28
CA VAL A 16 -9.12 -9.68 3.86
C VAL A 16 -9.41 -8.22 3.53
N TYR A 17 -8.43 -7.52 2.96
CA TYR A 17 -8.56 -6.18 2.43
C TYR A 17 -8.58 -6.25 0.91
N TYR A 18 -9.52 -5.54 0.28
CA TYR A 18 -9.68 -5.50 -1.17
C TYR A 18 -9.17 -4.19 -1.76
N ILE A 19 -9.00 -4.16 -3.07
CA ILE A 19 -8.55 -2.96 -3.79
C ILE A 19 -9.52 -1.81 -3.53
N GLY A 20 -9.01 -0.65 -3.11
CA GLY A 20 -9.82 0.52 -2.74
C GLY A 20 -10.18 0.58 -1.26
N ASP A 21 -9.98 -0.48 -0.49
CA ASP A 21 -10.13 -0.43 0.96
C ASP A 21 -9.05 0.43 1.61
N THR A 22 -9.36 0.95 2.79
CA THR A 22 -8.40 1.67 3.60
C THR A 22 -7.79 0.73 4.64
N TYR A 23 -6.47 0.62 4.63
CA TYR A 23 -5.70 -0.12 5.61
C TYR A 23 -5.04 0.84 6.61
N THR A 24 -5.22 0.54 7.89
CA THR A 24 -4.72 1.31 9.04
C THR A 24 -3.91 0.46 10.02
N GLY A 25 -3.45 -0.72 9.60
CA GLY A 25 -2.62 -1.59 10.44
C GLY A 25 -1.16 -1.14 10.52
N ASN A 26 -0.37 -1.79 11.36
CA ASN A 26 1.04 -1.45 11.54
C ASN A 26 1.94 -1.96 10.40
N ARG A 27 1.44 -2.86 9.54
CA ARG A 27 2.21 -3.49 8.45
C ARG A 27 2.25 -2.65 7.18
N VAL A 28 1.86 -1.38 7.26
CA VAL A 28 1.84 -0.45 6.13
C VAL A 28 3.20 -0.42 5.44
N GLU A 29 4.32 -0.29 6.15
CA GLU A 29 5.65 -0.23 5.52
C GLU A 29 6.01 -1.49 4.71
N GLU A 30 5.73 -2.69 5.25
CA GLU A 30 5.95 -3.96 4.56
C GLU A 30 5.05 -4.06 3.31
N LEU A 31 3.78 -3.71 3.45
CA LEU A 31 2.81 -3.73 2.36
C LEU A 31 3.09 -2.68 1.29
N ILE A 32 3.71 -1.56 1.64
CA ILE A 32 4.16 -0.53 0.69
C ILE A 32 5.32 -1.07 -0.15
N ASP A 33 6.31 -1.70 0.50
CA ASP A 33 7.48 -2.24 -0.19
C ASP A 33 7.08 -3.38 -1.15
N LEU A 34 6.13 -4.20 -0.72
CA LEU A 34 5.50 -5.25 -1.54
C LEU A 34 4.51 -4.72 -2.58
N GLY A 35 4.12 -3.45 -2.54
CA GLY A 35 3.17 -2.83 -3.46
C GLY A 35 1.70 -3.22 -3.25
N TYR A 36 1.34 -3.78 -2.09
CA TYR A 36 -0.05 -4.09 -1.72
C TYR A 36 -0.85 -2.87 -1.30
N VAL A 37 -0.21 -1.89 -0.65
CA VAL A 37 -0.86 -0.64 -0.24
C VAL A 37 -0.10 0.57 -0.75
N GLN A 38 -0.83 1.65 -0.98
CA GLN A 38 -0.28 2.93 -1.39
C GLN A 38 0.44 3.53 -0.19
N GLY A 39 1.75 3.61 -0.32
CA GLY A 39 2.55 4.32 0.66
C GLY A 39 2.41 5.80 0.52
N GLU A 40 2.24 6.48 1.64
CA GLU A 40 2.50 7.92 1.77
C GLU A 40 4.00 8.22 1.63
N LYS A 41 4.74 7.48 0.78
CA LYS A 41 5.93 8.03 0.12
C LYS A 41 5.38 9.12 -0.80
N GLN A 42 5.19 10.31 -0.22
CA GLN A 42 5.14 11.60 -0.92
C GLN A 42 5.83 11.41 -2.25
N LYS A 43 5.04 11.43 -3.32
CA LYS A 43 5.46 11.34 -4.73
C LYS A 43 6.97 11.26 -4.80
N ARG A 44 7.57 10.05 -4.73
CA ARG A 44 8.91 9.90 -5.30
C ARG A 44 8.66 10.33 -6.72
N LYS A 45 9.11 11.54 -7.02
CA LYS A 45 9.13 12.11 -8.35
C LYS A 45 9.90 11.08 -9.15
N THR A 46 9.20 10.11 -9.75
CA THR A 46 9.68 9.41 -10.92
C THR A 46 9.93 10.56 -11.86
N LYS A 47 11.20 10.99 -11.91
CA LYS A 47 11.68 12.02 -12.81
C LYS A 47 11.03 11.70 -14.14
N LYS A 48 10.32 12.66 -14.71
CA LYS A 48 9.98 12.66 -16.13
C LYS A 48 11.25 12.22 -16.85
N VAL A 49 11.25 11.00 -17.39
CA VAL A 49 12.21 10.66 -18.43
C VAL A 49 11.65 11.33 -19.67
N THR A 50 11.98 12.61 -19.81
CA THR A 50 11.94 13.29 -21.10
C THR A 50 13.15 12.78 -21.85
N LYS A 51 12.95 11.90 -22.83
CA LYS A 51 13.79 11.86 -24.03
C LYS A 51 12.99 11.32 -25.20
#